data_AF-A0A2G1QN81-F1
#
_entry.id   AF-A0A2G1QN81-F1
#
_cell.length_a   1.000
_cell.length_b   1.000
_cell.length_c   1.000
_cell.angle_alpha   90.00
_cell.angle_beta   90.00
_cell.angle_gamma   90.00
#
_symmetry.space_group_name_H-M   'P 1'
#
loop_
_entity.id
_entity.type
_entity.pdbx_description
1 polymer ?
#
loop_
_entity_poly.entity_id
_entity_poly.type
_entity_poly.pdbx_seq_one_letter_code
_entity_poly.pdbx_strand_id
1 'polypeptide(L)'
;MAVLPIDSEELSAILLRLRAIMAREENDVPDPGGNPGDDEVSAALQDLPDDLSREEVVEEIEALNDDQQDALVALCWLGRGDYEAQEWESALAMANERHEGSTAEYLLSHPLVPEQIEEGWEMLRESGELE
;
A
#
# COMPACT_ATOMS: atom_id res chain seq x y z
N MET A 1 -1.88 10.05 -22.54
CA MET A 1 -2.63 8.89 -22.03
C MET A 1 -1.75 8.26 -20.98
N ALA A 2 -2.27 8.21 -19.76
CA ALA A 2 -1.57 7.73 -18.59
C ALA A 2 -1.47 6.20 -18.65
N VAL A 3 -0.25 5.67 -18.52
CA VAL A 3 -0.04 4.24 -18.34
C VAL A 3 0.11 3.98 -16.85
N LEU A 4 -0.77 3.15 -16.31
CA LEU A 4 -0.62 2.63 -14.96
C LEU A 4 0.20 1.33 -15.04
N PRO A 5 1.39 1.26 -14.43
CA PRO A 5 2.26 0.08 -14.50
C PRO A 5 1.80 -1.07 -13.59
N ILE A 6 0.67 -0.91 -12.89
CA ILE A 6 0.11 -1.91 -11.99
C ILE A 6 -1.28 -2.35 -12.47
N ASP A 7 -1.51 -3.66 -12.45
CA ASP A 7 -2.81 -4.23 -12.80
C ASP A 7 -3.85 -3.91 -11.72
N SER A 8 -5.12 -3.81 -12.12
CA SER A 8 -6.22 -3.52 -11.19
C SER A 8 -6.38 -4.60 -10.11
N GLU A 9 -6.15 -5.87 -10.46
CA GLU A 9 -6.22 -6.98 -9.50
C GLU A 9 -5.07 -6.90 -8.49
N GLU A 10 -3.85 -6.64 -8.95
CA GLU A 10 -2.66 -6.50 -8.10
C GLU A 10 -2.79 -5.31 -7.14
N LEU A 11 -3.23 -4.15 -7.64
CA LEU A 11 -3.51 -2.98 -6.81
C LEU A 11 -4.55 -3.28 -5.73
N SER A 12 -5.64 -3.96 -6.10
CA SER A 12 -6.69 -4.33 -5.16
C SER A 12 -6.21 -5.30 -4.08
N ALA A 13 -5.31 -6.22 -4.43
CA ALA A 13 -4.72 -7.17 -3.49
C ALA A 13 -3.82 -6.44 -2.47
N ILE A 14 -2.99 -5.51 -2.93
CA ILE A 14 -2.13 -4.68 -2.07
C ILE A 14 -2.99 -3.82 -1.13
N LEU A 15 -4.03 -3.16 -1.66
CA LEU A 15 -4.98 -2.35 -0.89
C LEU A 15 -5.66 -3.15 0.23
N LEU A 16 -6.16 -4.35 -0.09
CA LEU A 16 -6.81 -5.23 0.89
C LEU A 16 -5.85 -5.59 2.03
N ARG A 17 -4.59 -5.89 1.71
CA ARG A 17 -3.56 -6.24 2.69
C ARG A 17 -3.15 -5.04 3.54
N LEU A 18 -2.90 -3.89 2.92
CA LEU A 18 -2.64 -2.62 3.61
C LEU A 18 -3.75 -2.29 4.61
N ARG A 19 -5.01 -2.45 4.20
CA ARG A 19 -6.16 -2.21 5.08
C ARG A 19 -6.23 -3.21 6.23
N ALA A 20 -5.92 -4.49 5.97
CA ALA A 20 -5.91 -5.52 7.00
C ALA A 20 -4.86 -5.25 8.08
N ILE A 21 -3.64 -4.86 7.70
CA ILE A 21 -2.58 -4.55 8.68
C ILE A 21 -2.89 -3.28 9.46
N MET A 22 -3.39 -2.22 8.83
CA MET A 22 -3.66 -0.96 9.54
C MET A 22 -4.88 -1.05 10.46
N ALA A 23 -5.91 -1.81 10.08
CA ALA A 23 -7.03 -2.12 10.98
C ALA A 23 -6.60 -2.95 12.20
N ARG A 24 -5.63 -3.86 12.02
CA ARG A 24 -5.04 -4.66 13.11
C ARG A 24 -4.21 -3.77 14.04
N GLU A 25 -3.39 -2.86 13.52
CA GLU A 25 -2.55 -1.95 14.31
C GLU A 25 -3.35 -0.91 15.11
N GLU A 26 -4.48 -0.44 14.60
CA GLU A 26 -5.40 0.42 15.39
C GLU A 26 -5.94 -0.30 16.64
N ASN A 27 -6.05 -1.64 16.60
CA ASN A 27 -6.55 -2.45 17.71
C ASN A 27 -5.45 -2.91 18.68
N ASP A 28 -4.17 -2.68 18.38
CA ASP A 28 -3.06 -2.97 19.29
C ASP A 28 -2.95 -1.85 20.34
N VAL A 29 -3.94 -1.78 21.23
CA VAL A 29 -3.76 -1.13 22.53
C VAL A 29 -2.75 -2.01 23.27
N PRO A 30 -1.55 -1.52 23.62
CA PRO A 30 -0.60 -2.32 24.36
C PRO A 30 -1.23 -2.66 25.71
N ASP A 31 -1.67 -3.90 25.88
CA ASP A 31 -2.13 -4.41 27.17
C ASP A 31 -0.92 -4.38 28.12
N PRO A 32 -0.90 -3.52 29.16
CA PRO A 32 0.21 -3.48 30.09
C PRO A 32 0.00 -4.58 31.13
N GLY A 33 -0.01 -5.86 30.73
CA GLY A 33 -0.26 -6.93 31.69
C GLY A 33 -0.46 -8.35 31.16
N GLY A 34 0.49 -8.95 30.43
CA GLY A 34 0.43 -10.36 30.04
C GLY A 34 1.74 -11.12 30.23
N ASN A 35 1.77 -12.03 31.21
CA ASN A 35 2.87 -12.87 31.71
C ASN A 35 3.71 -13.63 30.63
N PRO A 36 5.04 -13.82 30.80
CA PRO A 36 5.82 -14.73 29.97
C PRO A 36 5.59 -16.18 30.41
N GLY A 37 5.21 -17.05 29.49
CA GLY A 37 5.01 -18.47 29.78
C GLY A 37 4.81 -19.30 28.51
N ASP A 38 5.96 -19.74 27.98
CA ASP A 38 6.28 -21.00 27.30
C ASP A 38 5.35 -21.67 26.25
N ASP A 39 6.07 -22.15 25.22
CA ASP A 39 5.91 -23.41 24.47
C ASP A 39 5.03 -23.51 23.20
N GLU A 40 5.73 -23.35 22.06
CA GLU A 40 5.97 -24.38 21.02
C GLU A 40 4.79 -25.14 20.41
N VAL A 41 4.39 -24.79 19.17
CA VAL A 41 4.10 -25.77 18.10
C VAL A 41 4.10 -25.11 16.71
N SER A 42 5.08 -25.46 15.88
CA SER A 42 4.96 -25.37 14.42
C SER A 42 4.20 -26.57 13.88
N ALA A 43 3.11 -26.37 13.14
CA ALA A 43 2.68 -27.27 12.04
C ALA A 43 1.50 -26.69 11.24
N ALA A 44 1.72 -26.60 9.91
CA ALA A 44 0.72 -26.67 8.84
C ALA A 44 -0.15 -25.42 8.54
N LEU A 45 0.47 -24.53 7.75
CA LEU A 45 -0.10 -23.78 6.63
C LEU A 45 -1.43 -24.36 6.09
N GLN A 46 -2.56 -23.69 6.35
CA GLN A 46 -3.83 -23.94 5.66
C GLN A 46 -4.53 -22.62 5.34
N ASP A 47 -4.12 -22.06 4.20
CA ASP A 47 -5.01 -21.52 3.17
C ASP A 47 -5.92 -20.33 3.54
N LEU A 48 -5.33 -19.33 4.19
CA LEU A 48 -5.61 -17.90 4.04
C LEU A 48 -4.34 -17.19 4.53
N PRO A 49 -3.78 -16.16 3.85
CA PRO A 49 -2.75 -15.34 4.45
C PRO A 49 -3.40 -14.40 5.49
N ASP A 50 -3.97 -14.99 6.54
CA ASP A 50 -4.62 -14.29 7.66
C ASP A 50 -3.56 -13.70 8.63
N ASP A 51 -2.28 -13.98 8.40
CA ASP A 51 -1.15 -13.48 9.19
C ASP A 51 -0.05 -12.87 8.29
N LEU A 52 -0.45 -12.10 7.28
CA LEU A 52 0.50 -11.17 6.63
C LEU A 52 0.92 -10.14 7.67
N SER A 53 2.15 -10.27 8.15
CA SER A 53 2.77 -9.30 9.06
C SER A 53 3.07 -8.01 8.31
N ARG A 54 3.21 -6.89 9.04
CA ARG A 54 3.67 -5.61 8.49
C ARG A 54 4.91 -5.80 7.59
N GLU A 55 5.84 -6.63 8.03
CA GLU A 55 7.07 -6.98 7.31
C GLU A 55 6.80 -7.63 5.95
N GLU A 56 5.84 -8.55 5.84
CA GLU A 56 5.51 -9.22 4.59
C GLU A 56 4.86 -8.26 3.57
N VAL A 57 4.02 -7.33 4.03
CA VAL A 57 3.45 -6.28 3.16
C VAL A 57 4.53 -5.30 2.71
N VAL A 58 5.49 -5.00 3.58
CA VAL A 58 6.68 -4.22 3.21
C VAL A 58 7.45 -4.93 2.11
N GLU A 59 7.81 -6.20 2.33
CA GLU A 59 8.56 -7.00 1.35
C GLU A 59 7.79 -7.14 0.03
N GLU A 60 6.46 -7.27 0.06
CA GLU A 60 5.64 -7.32 -1.15
C GLU A 60 5.69 -6.01 -1.95
N ILE A 61 5.56 -4.86 -1.28
CA ILE A 61 5.65 -3.55 -1.94
C ILE A 61 7.08 -3.30 -2.44
N GLU A 62 8.11 -3.66 -1.67
CA GLU A 62 9.51 -3.52 -2.06
C GLU A 62 9.92 -4.47 -3.19
N ALA A 63 9.20 -5.60 -3.34
CA ALA A 63 9.40 -6.53 -4.45
C ALA A 63 8.80 -6.04 -5.78
N LEU A 64 7.96 -5.00 -5.75
CA LEU A 64 7.43 -4.36 -6.97
C LEU A 64 8.55 -3.61 -7.71
N ASN A 65 8.37 -3.44 -9.02
CA ASN A 65 9.31 -2.65 -9.83
C ASN A 65 9.28 -1.17 -9.42
N ASP A 66 10.35 -0.43 -9.69
CA ASP A 66 10.43 1.00 -9.36
C ASP A 66 9.24 1.79 -9.90
N ASP A 67 8.84 1.58 -11.16
CA ASP A 67 7.64 2.20 -11.76
C ASP A 67 6.34 1.87 -11.01
N GLN A 68 6.20 0.65 -10.50
CA GLN A 68 5.00 0.23 -9.75
C GLN A 68 4.98 0.88 -8.37
N GLN A 69 6.13 0.95 -7.71
CA GLN A 69 6.28 1.66 -6.43
C GLN A 69 5.98 3.16 -6.59
N ASP A 70 6.54 3.78 -7.62
CA ASP A 70 6.28 5.19 -7.95
C ASP A 70 4.80 5.45 -8.24
N ALA A 71 4.14 4.51 -8.93
CA ALA A 71 2.71 4.61 -9.21
C ALA A 71 1.88 4.54 -7.92
N LEU A 72 2.23 3.71 -6.94
CA LEU A 72 1.54 3.67 -5.65
C LEU A 72 1.69 5.00 -4.89
N VAL A 73 2.88 5.60 -4.90
CA VAL A 73 3.13 6.91 -4.28
C VAL A 73 2.35 8.00 -4.99
N ALA A 74 2.35 8.02 -6.32
CA ALA A 74 1.60 8.97 -7.12
C ALA A 74 0.09 8.83 -6.85
N LEU A 75 -0.47 7.61 -6.83
CA LEU A 75 -1.87 7.37 -6.50
C LEU A 75 -2.23 7.87 -5.09
N CYS A 76 -1.35 7.64 -4.11
CA CYS A 76 -1.52 8.17 -2.76
C CYS A 76 -1.61 9.70 -2.75
N TRP A 77 -0.75 10.39 -3.50
CA TRP A 77 -0.81 11.86 -3.61
C TRP A 77 -2.07 12.35 -4.34
N LEU A 78 -2.54 11.63 -5.35
CA LEU A 78 -3.80 11.95 -6.04
C LEU A 78 -4.99 11.85 -5.09
N GLY A 79 -5.14 10.74 -4.36
CA GLY A 79 -6.24 10.59 -3.40
C GLY A 79 -6.12 11.50 -2.18
N ARG A 80 -4.90 11.96 -1.83
CA ARG A 80 -4.73 13.03 -0.84
C ARG A 80 -5.18 14.40 -1.36
N GLY A 81 -5.26 14.56 -2.68
CA GLY A 81 -5.53 15.84 -3.34
C GLY A 81 -4.29 16.74 -3.48
N ASP A 82 -3.08 16.17 -3.39
CA ASP A 82 -1.85 16.89 -3.75
C ASP A 82 -1.74 17.11 -5.27
N TYR A 83 -2.31 16.20 -6.06
CA TYR A 83 -2.37 16.27 -7.52
C TYR A 83 -3.77 15.94 -8.04
N GLU A 84 -4.11 16.47 -9.21
CA GLU A 84 -5.31 16.06 -9.93
C GLU A 84 -5.03 14.89 -10.90
N ALA A 85 -6.07 14.16 -11.32
CA ALA A 85 -5.94 13.06 -12.29
C ALA A 85 -5.27 13.47 -13.61
N GLN A 86 -5.46 14.73 -14.01
CA GLN A 86 -4.86 15.36 -15.21
C GLN A 86 -3.33 15.55 -15.05
N GLU A 87 -2.85 15.56 -13.82
CA GLU A 87 -1.45 15.78 -13.46
C GLU A 87 -0.73 14.47 -13.14
N TRP A 88 -1.33 13.32 -13.50
CA TRP A 88 -0.76 11.99 -13.26
C TRP A 88 0.71 11.88 -13.69
N GLU A 89 1.04 12.30 -14.92
CA GLU A 89 2.42 12.20 -15.42
C GLU A 89 3.40 13.04 -14.59
N SER A 90 2.95 14.19 -14.06
CA SER A 90 3.75 15.04 -13.17
C SER A 90 3.90 14.39 -11.78
N ALA A 91 2.83 13.80 -11.26
CA ALA A 91 2.86 13.08 -9.98
C ALA A 91 3.81 11.88 -10.05
N LEU A 92 3.74 11.09 -11.13
CA LEU A 92 4.61 9.93 -11.35
C LEU A 92 6.08 10.35 -11.50
N ALA A 93 6.37 11.38 -12.30
CA ALA A 93 7.73 11.90 -12.45
C ALA A 93 8.29 12.40 -11.11
N MET A 94 7.43 13.01 -10.28
CA MET A 94 7.83 13.49 -8.97
C MET A 94 8.00 12.35 -7.96
N ALA A 95 7.21 11.28 -8.05
CA ALA A 95 7.37 10.06 -7.26
C ALA A 95 8.71 9.41 -7.58
N ASN A 96 9.04 9.27 -8.87
CA ASN A 96 10.34 8.75 -9.31
C ASN A 96 11.52 9.62 -8.84
N GLU A 97 11.40 10.95 -8.89
CA GLU A 97 12.43 11.86 -8.38
C GLU A 97 12.62 11.74 -6.85
N ARG A 98 11.53 11.47 -6.14
CA ARG A 98 11.50 11.30 -4.67
C ARG A 98 11.66 9.85 -4.22
N HIS A 99 11.92 8.93 -5.14
CA HIS A 99 12.10 7.52 -4.84
C HIS A 99 13.45 7.34 -4.11
N GLU A 100 13.42 7.60 -2.81
CA GLU A 100 14.58 7.50 -1.93
C GLU A 100 14.23 6.65 -0.70
N GLY A 101 14.90 5.51 -0.55
CA GLY A 101 14.68 4.59 0.56
C GLY A 101 13.53 3.62 0.31
N SER A 102 12.85 3.19 1.38
CA SER A 102 11.76 2.23 1.28
C SER A 102 10.43 2.92 0.97
N THR A 103 9.89 2.65 -0.22
CA THR A 103 8.55 3.11 -0.61
C THR A 103 7.48 2.55 0.33
N ALA A 104 7.64 1.29 0.75
CA ALA A 104 6.72 0.65 1.66
C ALA A 104 6.67 1.35 3.02
N GLU A 105 7.83 1.68 3.60
CA GLU A 105 7.88 2.44 4.86
C GLU A 105 7.24 3.82 4.73
N TYR A 106 7.45 4.50 3.60
CA TYR A 106 6.80 5.78 3.31
C TYR A 106 5.27 5.64 3.25
N LEU A 107 4.75 4.68 2.49
CA LEU A 107 3.31 4.43 2.37
C LEU A 107 2.69 4.06 3.73
N LEU A 108 3.34 3.18 4.48
CA LEU A 108 2.88 2.75 5.81
C LEU A 108 3.01 3.84 6.89
N SER A 109 3.75 4.91 6.65
CA SER A 109 3.74 6.09 7.52
C SER A 109 2.41 6.87 7.43
N HIS A 110 1.61 6.60 6.40
CA HIS A 110 0.32 7.24 6.18
C HIS A 110 -0.84 6.31 6.60
N PRO A 111 -1.58 6.63 7.68
CA PRO A 111 -2.62 5.76 8.24
C PRO A 111 -3.88 5.63 7.36
N LEU A 112 -4.01 6.44 6.32
CA LEU A 112 -5.11 6.38 5.35
C LEU A 112 -4.58 6.07 3.94
N VAL A 113 -3.40 5.45 3.83
CA VAL A 113 -2.80 5.12 2.53
C VAL A 113 -3.67 4.20 1.63
N PRO A 114 -4.43 3.22 2.15
CA PRO A 114 -5.29 2.38 1.31
C PRO A 114 -6.39 3.23 0.70
N GLU A 115 -7.09 4.02 1.53
CA GLU A 115 -8.12 4.93 1.05
C GLU A 115 -7.58 5.95 0.04
N GLN A 116 -6.41 6.54 0.30
CA GLN A 116 -5.79 7.49 -0.63
C GLN A 116 -5.42 6.84 -1.98
N ILE A 117 -4.84 5.64 -1.97
CA ILE A 117 -4.50 4.95 -3.22
C ILE A 117 -5.78 4.54 -3.99
N GLU A 118 -6.80 4.06 -3.27
CA GLU A 118 -8.11 3.69 -3.84
C GLU A 118 -8.78 4.91 -4.48
N GLU A 119 -8.89 6.03 -3.77
CA GLU A 119 -9.47 7.27 -4.30
C GLU A 119 -8.66 7.80 -5.50
N GLY A 120 -7.34 7.80 -5.43
CA GLY A 120 -6.48 8.23 -6.55
C GLY A 120 -6.69 7.38 -7.80
N TRP A 121 -6.89 6.06 -7.63
CA TRP A 121 -7.17 5.14 -8.73
C TRP A 121 -8.57 5.37 -9.33
N GLU A 122 -9.58 5.57 -8.49
CA GLU A 122 -10.93 5.91 -8.96
C GLU A 122 -10.93 7.24 -9.73
N MET A 123 -10.27 8.28 -9.22
CA MET A 123 -10.13 9.57 -9.90
C MET A 123 -9.52 9.43 -11.30
N LEU A 124 -8.47 8.62 -11.43
CA LEU A 124 -7.85 8.31 -12.73
C LEU A 124 -8.81 7.60 -13.68
N ARG A 125 -9.57 6.60 -13.19
CA ARG A 125 -10.60 5.92 -13.99
C ARG A 125 -11.71 6.86 -14.44
N GLU A 126 -12.17 7.74 -13.57
CA GLU A 126 -13.24 8.69 -13.87
C GLU A 126 -12.79 9.78 -14.84
N SER A 127 -11.53 10.20 -14.77
CA SER A 127 -10.95 11.19 -15.68
C SER A 127 -10.87 10.70 -17.14
N GLY A 128 -10.83 9.38 -17.36
CA GLY A 128 -10.66 8.78 -18.67
C GLY A 128 -9.23 8.89 -19.22
N GLU A 129 -8.26 9.25 -18.37
CA GLU A 129 -6.84 9.36 -18.75
C GLU A 129 -6.14 8.00 -18.87
N LEU A 130 -6.75 6.93 -18.33
CA LEU A 130 -6.26 5.54 -18.41
C LEU A 130 -6.57 4.92 -19.79
N GLU A 131 -5.56 4.35 -20.46
CA GLU A 131 -5.76 3.44 -21.61
C GLU A 131 -6.21 2.04 -21.18
#